data_AF-A0A434L8H3-F1
#
_entry.id   AF-A0A434L8H3-F1
#
_cell.length_a   1.000
_cell.length_b   1.000
_cell.length_c   1.000
_cell.angle_alpha   90.00
_cell.angle_beta   90.00
_cell.angle_gamma   90.00
#
_symmetry.space_group_name_H-M   'P 1'
#
loop_
_entity.id
_entity.type
_entity.pdbx_description
1 polymer ?
#
loop_
_entity_poly.entity_id
_entity_poly.type
_entity_poly.pdbx_seq_one_letter_code
_entity_poly.pdbx_strand_id
1 'polypeptide(L)'
;MVLYNVVPGKSYYAISFRDIPPEYILGGACLACAHKGPVNRAIIERRWGGGEALRFVDRYLRCTACGNPAHNRFIIFGRRRNS
;
A
#
# COMPACT_ATOMS: atom_id res chain seq x y z
N MET A 1 9.54 5.19 3.47
CA MET A 1 9.87 5.57 2.08
C MET A 1 8.59 5.98 1.37
N VAL A 2 8.61 6.98 0.49
CA VAL A 2 7.40 7.44 -0.22
C VAL A 2 7.20 6.65 -1.52
N LEU A 3 5.94 6.37 -1.87
CA LEU A 3 5.57 5.61 -3.08
C LEU A 3 6.15 6.24 -4.36
N TYR A 4 6.23 7.57 -4.43
CA TYR A 4 6.81 8.31 -5.56
C TYR A 4 8.27 7.93 -5.85
N ASN A 5 9.06 7.61 -4.82
CA ASN A 5 10.45 7.20 -5.03
C ASN A 5 10.58 5.79 -5.62
N VAL A 6 9.54 4.96 -5.45
CA VAL A 6 9.49 3.60 -6.01
C VAL A 6 8.91 3.61 -7.42
N VAL A 7 7.94 4.49 -7.67
CA VAL A 7 7.23 4.62 -8.93
C VAL A 7 7.36 6.06 -9.42
N PRO A 8 8.54 6.46 -9.94
CA PRO A 8 8.78 7.83 -10.36
C PRO A 8 7.83 8.23 -11.48
N GLY A 9 7.38 9.49 -11.46
CA GLY A 9 6.50 10.05 -12.50
C GLY A 9 5.02 9.66 -12.39
N LYS A 10 4.61 8.86 -11.40
CA LYS A 10 3.20 8.56 -11.13
C LYS A 10 2.71 9.19 -9.84
N SER A 11 1.54 9.82 -9.89
CA SER A 11 0.81 10.26 -8.69
C SER A 11 0.19 9.05 -7.99
N TYR A 12 -0.06 9.14 -6.68
CA TYR A 12 -0.71 8.06 -5.92
C TYR A 12 -2.00 7.53 -6.58
N TYR A 13 -2.77 8.43 -7.20
CA TYR A 13 -4.04 8.10 -7.85
C TYR A 13 -3.89 7.27 -9.13
N ALA A 14 -2.69 7.20 -9.70
CA ALA A 14 -2.36 6.47 -10.92
C ALA A 14 -1.44 5.25 -10.69
N ILE A 15 -1.00 5.02 -9.44
CA ILE A 15 -0.18 3.85 -9.10
C ILE A 15 -1.07 2.63 -8.92
N SER A 16 -0.72 1.54 -9.59
CA SER A 16 -1.27 0.19 -9.40
C SER A 16 -0.34 -0.69 -8.56
N PHE A 17 -0.80 -1.86 -8.12
CA PHE A 17 0.08 -2.80 -7.42
C PHE A 17 1.24 -3.27 -8.30
N ARG A 18 1.02 -3.52 -9.60
CA ARG A 18 2.05 -3.92 -10.58
C ARG A 18 3.16 -2.91 -10.75
N ASP A 19 2.86 -1.63 -10.57
CA ASP A 19 3.88 -0.57 -10.65
C ASP A 19 4.91 -0.65 -9.52
N ILE A 20 4.56 -1.30 -8.41
CA ILE A 20 5.45 -1.46 -7.26
C ILE A 20 6.28 -2.74 -7.47
N PRO A 21 7.62 -2.65 -7.52
CA PRO A 21 8.47 -3.82 -7.63
C PRO A 21 8.33 -4.79 -6.43
N PRO A 22 8.44 -6.11 -6.64
CA PRO A 22 8.16 -7.13 -5.62
C PRO A 22 9.15 -7.16 -4.44
N GLU A 23 10.32 -6.56 -4.58
CA GLU A 23 11.28 -6.37 -3.50
C GLU A 23 10.80 -5.35 -2.46
N TYR A 24 9.82 -4.50 -2.79
CA TYR A 24 9.24 -3.57 -1.83
C TYR A 24 8.08 -4.20 -1.05
N ILE A 25 8.09 -3.98 0.26
CA ILE A 25 7.04 -4.41 1.16
C ILE A 25 5.98 -3.32 1.18
N LEU A 26 4.77 -3.67 0.73
CA LEU A 26 3.61 -2.79 0.80
C LEU A 26 3.11 -2.70 2.25
N GLY A 27 2.71 -1.51 2.66
CA GLY A 27 2.06 -1.29 3.95
C GLY A 27 0.83 -0.40 3.84
N GLY A 28 0.12 -0.27 4.95
CA GLY A 28 -0.94 0.70 5.17
C GLY A 28 -0.52 1.75 6.18
N ALA A 29 -1.01 2.98 6.02
CA ALA A 29 -0.90 4.05 7.00
C ALA A 29 -2.30 4.53 7.38
N CYS A 30 -2.57 4.56 8.68
CA CYS A 30 -3.82 5.09 9.22
C CYS A 30 -3.72 6.61 9.36
N LEU A 31 -4.62 7.37 8.74
CA LEU A 31 -4.65 8.83 8.90
C LEU A 31 -5.24 9.27 10.25
N ALA A 32 -5.97 8.41 10.95
CA ALA A 32 -6.57 8.73 12.25
C ALA A 32 -5.57 8.62 13.42
N CYS A 33 -4.72 7.59 13.43
CA CYS A 33 -3.80 7.33 14.55
C CYS A 33 -2.32 7.24 14.14
N ALA A 34 -1.98 7.56 12.88
CA ALA A 34 -0.64 7.47 12.31
C ALA A 34 0.02 6.07 12.33
N HIS A 35 -0.70 5.02 12.76
CA HIS A 35 -0.19 3.65 12.76
C HIS A 35 0.17 3.19 11.35
N LYS A 36 1.31 2.52 11.22
CA LYS A 36 1.83 1.98 9.96
C LYS A 36 2.16 0.51 10.15
N GLY A 37 1.76 -0.32 9.20
CA GLY A 37 2.02 -1.76 9.26
C GLY A 37 2.10 -2.39 7.87
N PRO A 38 2.75 -3.55 7.75
CA PRO A 38 2.80 -4.29 6.49
C PRO A 38 1.42 -4.81 6.12
N VAL A 39 1.15 -4.92 4.81
CA VAL A 39 -0.05 -5.58 4.29
C VAL A 39 0.34 -6.78 3.44
N ASN A 40 -0.54 -7.76 3.35
CA ASN A 40 -0.31 -8.92 2.49
C ASN A 40 -0.66 -8.59 1.03
N ARG A 41 0.34 -8.14 0.27
CA ARG A 41 0.21 -7.81 -1.15
C ARG A 41 -0.41 -8.95 -1.97
N ALA A 42 0.02 -10.20 -1.76
CA ALA A 42 -0.47 -11.33 -2.55
C ALA A 42 -1.97 -11.57 -2.33
N ILE A 43 -2.47 -11.44 -1.11
CA ILE A 43 -3.90 -11.55 -0.81
C ILE A 43 -4.69 -10.41 -1.46
N ILE A 44 -4.16 -9.18 -1.40
CA ILE A 44 -4.81 -8.01 -1.99
C ILE A 44 -4.88 -8.14 -3.52
N GLU A 45 -3.77 -8.49 -4.18
CA GLU A 45 -3.71 -8.66 -5.63
C GLU A 45 -4.58 -9.83 -6.10
N ARG A 46 -4.70 -10.92 -5.33
CA ARG A 46 -5.65 -12.01 -5.65
C ARG A 46 -7.10 -11.57 -5.60
N ARG A 47 -7.45 -10.64 -4.69
CA ARG A 47 -8.82 -10.17 -4.51
C ARG A 47 -9.23 -9.09 -5.51
N TRP A 48 -8.33 -8.16 -5.82
CA TRP A 48 -8.63 -6.96 -6.62
C TRP A 48 -7.92 -6.91 -7.98
N GLY A 49 -6.91 -7.77 -8.18
CA GLY A 49 -6.06 -7.74 -9.36
C GLY A 49 -4.84 -6.82 -9.20
N GLY A 50 -3.68 -7.27 -9.66
CA GLY A 50 -2.44 -6.47 -9.58
C GLY A 50 -2.45 -5.19 -10.43
N GLY A 51 -3.30 -5.12 -11.46
CA GLY A 51 -3.46 -3.93 -12.29
C GLY A 51 -4.35 -2.85 -11.67
N GLU A 52 -5.01 -3.14 -10.54
CA GLU A 52 -5.91 -2.19 -9.90
C GLU A 52 -5.14 -1.04 -9.24
N ALA A 53 -5.68 0.17 -9.34
CA ALA A 53 -5.08 1.36 -8.75
C ALA A 53 -5.24 1.36 -7.23
N LEU A 54 -4.17 1.73 -6.52
CA LEU A 54 -4.12 1.73 -5.05
C LEU A 54 -5.28 2.51 -4.43
N ARG A 55 -5.66 3.64 -5.03
CA ARG A 55 -6.74 4.53 -4.57
C ARG A 55 -8.13 3.88 -4.53
N PHE A 56 -8.35 2.81 -5.29
CA PHE A 56 -9.64 2.11 -5.28
C PHE A 56 -9.68 1.02 -4.22
N VAL A 57 -8.51 0.56 -3.79
CA VAL A 57 -8.38 -0.51 -2.80
C VAL A 57 -8.14 0.04 -1.38
N ASP A 58 -7.55 1.23 -1.25
CA ASP A 58 -7.21 1.82 0.06
C ASP A 58 -8.44 2.10 0.95
N ARG A 59 -9.60 2.34 0.34
CA ARG A 59 -10.90 2.44 1.03
C ARG A 59 -11.32 1.18 1.79
N TYR A 60 -10.69 0.03 1.50
CA TYR A 60 -10.93 -1.23 2.21
C TYR A 60 -9.89 -1.53 3.29
N LEU A 61 -8.87 -0.68 3.44
CA LEU A 61 -7.92 -0.82 4.53
C LEU A 61 -8.60 -0.49 5.85
N ARG A 62 -8.43 -1.37 6.83
CA ARG A 62 -8.86 -1.15 8.21
C ARG A 62 -7.65 -1.13 9.14
N CYS A 63 -7.53 -0.09 9.96
CA CYS A 63 -6.46 0.01 10.93
C CYS A 63 -6.63 -1.07 12.01
N THR A 64 -5.61 -1.89 12.21
CA THR A 64 -5.59 -2.93 13.26
C THR A 64 -5.30 -2.37 14.65
N ALA A 65 -4.78 -1.15 14.75
CA ALA A 65 -4.47 -0.50 16.03
C ALA A 65 -5.67 0.28 16.62
N CYS A 66 -6.37 1.09 15.80
CA CYS A 66 -7.49 1.92 16.27
C CYS A 66 -8.85 1.55 15.65
N GLY A 67 -8.90 0.56 14.75
CA GLY A 67 -10.14 0.12 14.11
C GLY A 67 -10.66 1.01 12.97
N ASN A 68 -10.03 2.16 12.70
CA ASN A 68 -10.46 3.12 11.67
C ASN A 68 -10.63 2.45 10.29
N PRO A 69 -11.83 2.48 9.69
CA PRO A 69 -12.12 1.80 8.43
C PRO A 69 -11.94 2.68 7.18
N ALA A 70 -11.63 3.97 7.34
CA ALA A 70 -11.67 4.95 6.23
C ALA A 70 -10.41 5.79 6.12
N HIS A 71 -10.17 6.38 4.94
CA HIS A 71 -9.06 7.31 4.67
C HIS A 71 -7.65 6.77 4.98
N ASN A 72 -7.50 5.46 5.11
CA ASN A 72 -6.20 4.82 5.21
C ASN A 72 -5.54 4.82 3.81
N ARG A 73 -4.21 4.83 3.74
CA ARG A 73 -3.47 4.89 2.47
C ARG A 73 -2.41 3.81 2.38
N PHE A 74 -2.13 3.34 1.17
CA PHE A 74 -0.97 2.50 0.93
C PHE A 74 0.33 3.29 1.05
N ILE A 75 1.37 2.63 1.54
CA ILE A 75 2.73 3.14 1.67
C ILE A 75 3.76 2.07 1.31
N ILE A 76 5.01 2.48 1.14
CA ILE A 76 6.14 1.55 1.16
C ILE A 76 6.60 1.40 2.61
N PHE A 77 6.37 0.21 3.17
CA PHE A 77 6.74 -0.14 4.53
C PHE A 77 8.23 -0.45 4.65
N GLY A 78 8.80 -1.10 3.65
CA GLY A 78 10.21 -1.45 3.62
C GLY A 78 10.65 -2.04 2.29
N ARG A 79 11.89 -2.52 2.24
CA ARG A 79 12.47 -3.25 1.10
C ARG A 79 13.07 -4.55 1.63
N ARG A 80 12.76 -5.67 0.99
CA ARG A 80 13.41 -6.96 1.25
C ARG A 80 14.89 -6.80 0.95
N ARG A 81 15.75 -7.02 1.94
CA ARG A 81 17.18 -7.24 1.67
C ARG A 81 17.31 -8.68 1.25
N ASN A 82 17.76 -8.91 0.02
CA ASN A 82 18.28 -10.23 -0.34
C ASN A 82 19.59 -10.38 0.44
N SER A 83 19.56 -11.22 1.47
CA SER A 83 20.75 -11.74 2.14
C SER A 83 21.41 -12.79 1.25
#